data_AF-A0A950RIL2-F1
#
_entry.id   AF-A0A950RIL2-F1
#
_cell.length_a   1.000
_cell.length_b   1.000
_cell.length_c   1.000
_cell.angle_alpha   90.00
_cell.angle_beta   90.00
_cell.angle_gamma   90.00
#
_symmetry.space_group_name_H-M   'P 1'
#
loop_
_entity.id
_entity.type
_entity.pdbx_description
1 polymer ?
#
loop_
_entity_poly.entity_id
_entity_poly.type
_entity_poly.pdbx_seq_one_letter_code
_entity_poly.pdbx_strand_id
1 'polypeptide(L)'
;MVDFHQLYQDARRRAESHGIQVREESLGPEKAGQFDGLSITINPSFNPQDRCFYLVHALGSIVRWSLDPDQCQALFQELRDAKRHRRQDPGRLEQAVAGWCAFEEAASEYGVWLLADLGHAEAIPAYTNFFRADQEAMVQLHRHGSAPDWPEFFARWNQEVAAGARGVRPYQPNPVPSFQPVAFREQEVIQEKDDKS
;
A
#
# COMPACT_ATOMS: atom_id res chain seq x y z
N MET A 1 -5.96 -10.40 20.59
CA MET A 1 -6.33 -10.72 19.19
C MET A 1 -6.81 -9.41 18.59
N VAL A 2 -6.34 -9.03 17.39
CA VAL A 2 -6.68 -7.74 16.78
C VAL A 2 -8.16 -7.74 16.39
N ASP A 3 -8.90 -6.72 16.80
CA ASP A 3 -10.26 -6.48 16.32
C ASP A 3 -10.21 -5.65 15.05
N PHE A 4 -10.19 -6.33 13.90
CA PHE A 4 -10.13 -5.66 12.60
C PHE A 4 -11.39 -4.86 12.28
N HIS A 5 -12.54 -5.16 12.89
CA HIS A 5 -13.72 -4.33 12.69
C HIS A 5 -13.53 -2.97 13.35
N GLN A 6 -13.10 -2.97 14.61
CA GLN A 6 -12.81 -1.74 15.36
C GLN A 6 -11.69 -0.93 14.71
N LEU A 7 -10.58 -1.57 14.32
CA LEU A 7 -9.47 -0.93 13.62
C LEU A 7 -9.95 -0.24 12.33
N TYR A 8 -10.73 -0.93 11.50
CA TYR A 8 -11.27 -0.36 10.27
C TYR A 8 -12.11 0.90 10.56
N GLN A 9 -12.98 0.85 11.58
CA GLN A 9 -13.81 1.99 11.97
C GLN A 9 -12.99 3.16 12.52
N ASP A 10 -11.92 2.90 13.28
CA ASP A 10 -11.01 3.94 13.77
C ASP A 10 -10.23 4.60 12.64
N ALA A 11 -9.66 3.81 11.73
CA ALA A 11 -8.95 4.32 10.56
C ALA A 11 -9.88 5.14 9.65
N ARG A 12 -11.12 4.67 9.46
CA ARG A 12 -12.15 5.39 8.72
C ARG A 12 -12.49 6.73 9.37
N ARG A 13 -12.77 6.76 10.68
CA ARG A 13 -13.05 8.02 11.40
C ARG A 13 -11.88 9.00 11.30
N ARG A 14 -10.65 8.49 11.37
CA ARG A 14 -9.44 9.29 11.20
C ARG A 14 -9.41 9.94 9.82
N ALA A 15 -9.60 9.16 8.76
CA ALA A 15 -9.70 9.66 7.38
C ALA A 15 -10.74 10.77 7.24
N GLU A 16 -11.97 10.50 7.70
CA GLU A 16 -13.11 11.42 7.59
C GLU A 16 -12.87 12.71 8.40
N SER A 17 -12.16 12.64 9.53
CA SER A 17 -11.77 13.84 10.32
C SER A 17 -10.79 14.77 9.59
N HIS A 18 -10.03 14.24 8.62
CA HIS A 18 -9.17 15.03 7.73
C HIS A 18 -9.90 15.47 6.45
N GLY A 19 -11.20 15.16 6.31
CA GLY A 19 -11.98 15.45 5.10
C GLY A 19 -11.78 14.45 3.96
N ILE A 20 -11.19 13.28 4.23
CA ILE A 20 -11.03 12.20 3.26
C ILE A 20 -12.26 11.29 3.34
N GLN A 21 -12.97 11.11 2.24
CA GLN A 21 -14.15 10.27 2.19
C GLN A 21 -13.78 8.79 2.08
N VAL A 22 -14.32 7.93 2.94
CA VAL A 22 -14.13 6.48 2.84
C VAL A 22 -15.42 5.80 2.37
N ARG A 23 -15.32 4.98 1.32
CA ARG A 23 -16.44 4.23 0.73
C ARG A 23 -16.09 2.76 0.62
N GLU A 24 -17.14 1.94 0.59
CA GLU A 24 -17.04 0.51 0.29
C GLU A 24 -17.86 0.24 -0.98
N GLU A 25 -17.19 -0.16 -2.05
CA GLU A 25 -17.82 -0.42 -3.34
C GLU A 25 -17.16 -1.64 -3.99
N SER A 26 -17.93 -2.42 -4.76
CA SER A 26 -17.39 -3.56 -5.48
C SER A 26 -16.50 -3.09 -6.64
N LEU A 27 -15.22 -3.45 -6.61
CA LEU A 27 -14.22 -3.03 -7.61
C LEU A 27 -13.77 -4.17 -8.53
N GLY A 28 -14.47 -5.30 -8.52
CA GLY A 28 -14.05 -6.54 -9.21
C GLY A 28 -13.21 -7.46 -8.30
N PRO A 29 -12.75 -8.61 -8.80
CA PRO A 29 -12.04 -9.60 -7.96
C PRO A 29 -10.58 -9.22 -7.65
N GLU A 30 -9.95 -8.38 -8.48
CA GLU A 30 -8.51 -8.09 -8.42
C GLU A 30 -8.18 -6.76 -7.75
N LYS A 31 -9.11 -5.80 -7.72
CA LYS A 31 -8.86 -4.48 -7.16
C LYS A 31 -9.31 -4.45 -5.70
N ALA A 32 -8.36 -4.33 -4.79
CA ALA A 32 -8.62 -4.29 -3.36
C ALA A 32 -9.09 -2.90 -2.88
N GLY A 33 -8.63 -1.86 -3.57
CA GLY A 33 -9.05 -0.48 -3.32
C GLY A 33 -8.53 0.50 -4.36
N GLN A 34 -9.00 1.74 -4.28
CA GLN A 34 -8.47 2.87 -5.03
C GLN A 34 -8.63 4.16 -4.22
N PHE A 35 -7.79 5.15 -4.49
CA PHE A 35 -7.81 6.42 -3.77
C PHE A 35 -7.23 7.57 -4.61
N ASP A 36 -7.68 8.79 -4.35
CA ASP A 36 -7.31 9.99 -5.13
C ASP A 36 -6.88 11.18 -4.25
N GLY A 37 -6.59 10.91 -2.97
CA GLY A 37 -6.20 11.93 -1.99
C GLY A 37 -7.35 12.54 -1.22
N LEU A 38 -8.55 12.59 -1.81
CA LEU A 38 -9.76 13.11 -1.16
C LEU A 38 -10.78 12.01 -0.88
N SER A 39 -10.62 10.85 -1.48
CA SER A 39 -11.45 9.69 -1.28
C SER A 39 -10.63 8.40 -1.30
N ILE A 40 -11.13 7.40 -0.57
CA ILE A 40 -10.65 6.03 -0.54
C ILE A 40 -11.86 5.13 -0.74
N THR A 41 -11.80 4.25 -1.73
CA THR A 41 -12.79 3.20 -1.97
C THR A 41 -12.14 1.85 -1.69
N ILE A 42 -12.71 1.08 -0.77
CA ILE A 42 -12.24 -0.26 -0.39
C ILE A 42 -13.22 -1.31 -0.93
N ASN A 43 -12.69 -2.41 -1.46
CA ASN A 43 -13.51 -3.50 -1.96
C ASN A 43 -13.98 -4.41 -0.82
N PRO A 44 -15.31 -4.55 -0.59
CA PRO A 44 -15.83 -5.34 0.52
C PRO A 44 -15.68 -6.86 0.32
N SER A 45 -15.30 -7.34 -0.88
CA SER A 45 -15.09 -8.77 -1.16
C SER A 45 -13.83 -9.34 -0.50
N PHE A 46 -12.89 -8.49 -0.10
CA PHE A 46 -11.67 -8.88 0.60
C PHE A 46 -11.95 -9.14 2.08
N ASN A 47 -11.13 -9.97 2.72
CA ASN A 47 -11.33 -10.30 4.13
C ASN A 47 -11.10 -9.04 5.04
N PRO A 48 -11.65 -9.02 6.25
CA PRO A 48 -11.60 -7.85 7.12
C PRO A 48 -10.18 -7.35 7.44
N GLN A 49 -9.21 -8.25 7.59
CA GLN A 49 -7.82 -7.89 7.88
C GLN A 49 -7.20 -7.15 6.69
N ASP A 50 -7.31 -7.71 5.48
CA ASP A 50 -6.71 -7.10 4.29
C ASP A 50 -7.34 -5.74 4.00
N ARG A 51 -8.67 -5.63 4.16
CA ARG A 51 -9.39 -4.34 4.05
C ARG A 51 -8.85 -3.27 5.00
N CYS A 52 -8.49 -3.63 6.23
CA CYS A 52 -7.85 -2.71 7.17
C CYS A 52 -6.48 -2.28 6.67
N PHE A 53 -5.68 -3.24 6.22
CA PHE A 53 -4.33 -2.99 5.74
C PHE A 53 -4.34 -2.05 4.53
N TYR A 54 -5.23 -2.26 3.56
CA TYR A 54 -5.37 -1.34 2.43
C TYR A 54 -5.88 0.05 2.82
N LEU A 55 -6.84 0.15 3.74
CA LEU A 55 -7.30 1.46 4.21
C LEU A 55 -6.18 2.24 4.89
N VAL A 56 -5.44 1.59 5.79
CA VAL A 56 -4.31 2.19 6.50
C VAL A 56 -3.18 2.58 5.55
N HIS A 57 -2.87 1.72 4.58
CA HIS A 57 -1.84 2.01 3.58
C HIS A 57 -2.26 3.15 2.64
N ALA A 58 -3.51 3.17 2.18
CA ALA A 58 -4.05 4.28 1.41
C ALA A 58 -3.93 5.61 2.19
N LEU A 59 -4.25 5.61 3.49
CA LEU A 59 -4.04 6.80 4.32
C LEU A 59 -2.56 7.20 4.43
N GLY A 60 -1.65 6.24 4.61
CA GLY A 60 -0.22 6.49 4.60
C GLY A 60 0.28 7.10 3.27
N SER A 61 -0.22 6.60 2.15
CA SER A 61 0.04 7.15 0.81
C SER A 61 -0.51 8.58 0.66
N ILE A 62 -1.72 8.85 1.18
CA ILE A 62 -2.30 10.20 1.17
C ILE A 62 -1.46 11.16 2.01
N VAL A 63 -0.98 10.76 3.19
CA VAL A 63 -0.06 11.56 3.99
C VAL A 63 1.20 11.88 3.18
N ARG A 64 1.80 10.86 2.54
CA ARG A 64 3.01 11.06 1.72
C ARG A 64 2.79 12.06 0.58
N TRP A 65 1.69 11.92 -0.16
CA TRP A 65 1.29 12.85 -1.23
C TRP A 65 1.04 14.26 -0.72
N SER A 66 0.45 14.39 0.47
CA SER A 66 0.10 15.69 1.06
C SER A 66 1.31 16.48 1.55
N LEU A 67 2.42 15.80 1.86
CA LEU A 67 3.65 16.44 2.32
C LEU A 67 4.51 16.98 1.18
N ASP A 68 4.50 16.32 0.02
CA ASP A 68 5.27 16.76 -1.16
C ASP A 68 4.61 16.26 -2.47
N PRO A 69 3.55 16.95 -2.94
CA PRO A 69 2.78 16.53 -4.09
C PRO A 69 3.60 16.61 -5.40
N ASP A 70 4.47 17.61 -5.52
CA ASP A 70 5.28 17.80 -6.73
C ASP A 70 6.32 16.69 -6.88
N GLN A 71 6.99 16.30 -5.78
CA GLN A 71 7.91 15.17 -5.79
C GLN A 71 7.19 13.85 -6.11
N CYS A 72 6.03 13.61 -5.50
CA CYS A 72 5.24 12.41 -5.77
C CYS A 72 4.80 12.38 -7.25
N GLN A 73 4.30 13.50 -7.77
CA GLN A 73 3.89 13.61 -9.17
C GLN A 73 5.04 13.33 -10.13
N ALA A 74 6.23 13.89 -9.87
CA ALA A 74 7.42 13.66 -10.68
C ALA A 74 7.84 12.17 -10.65
N LEU A 75 7.83 11.55 -9.47
CA LEU A 75 8.17 10.14 -9.28
C LEU A 75 7.24 9.21 -10.07
N PHE A 76 5.91 9.39 -9.95
CA PHE A 76 4.95 8.55 -10.65
C PHE A 76 4.96 8.79 -12.17
N GLN A 77 5.25 10.02 -12.62
CA GLN A 77 5.47 10.31 -14.04
C GLN A 77 6.70 9.57 -14.57
N GLU A 78 7.83 9.67 -13.85
CA GLU A 78 9.07 9.00 -14.20
C GLU A 78 8.92 7.48 -14.27
N LEU A 79 8.23 6.87 -13.30
CA LEU A 79 7.95 5.42 -13.33
C LEU A 79 7.15 5.01 -14.57
N ARG A 80 6.11 5.77 -14.95
CA ARG A 80 5.33 5.49 -16.16
C ARG A 80 6.17 5.62 -17.42
N ASP A 81 6.98 6.66 -17.51
CA ASP A 81 7.84 6.90 -18.67
C ASP A 81 8.94 5.85 -18.78
N ALA A 82 9.59 5.49 -17.68
CA ALA A 82 10.59 4.43 -17.64
C ALA A 82 10.01 3.06 -18.05
N LYS A 83 8.79 2.73 -17.61
CA LYS A 83 8.09 1.50 -18.03
C LYS A 83 7.84 1.44 -19.53
N ARG A 84 7.47 2.56 -20.18
CA ARG A 84 7.25 2.65 -21.64
C ARG A 84 8.54 2.43 -22.43
N HIS A 85 9.68 2.84 -21.89
CA HIS A 85 10.99 2.76 -22.54
C HIS A 85 11.87 1.63 -21.97
N ARG A 86 11.29 0.65 -21.28
CA ARG A 86 12.03 -0.41 -20.55
C ARG A 86 13.07 -1.18 -21.36
N ARG A 87 12.84 -1.33 -22.67
CA ARG A 87 13.77 -2.03 -23.59
C ARG A 87 14.94 -1.15 -24.03
N GLN A 88 14.79 0.17 -23.95
CA GLN A 88 15.75 1.15 -24.42
C GLN A 88 16.71 1.57 -23.30
N ASP A 89 16.19 1.70 -22.08
CA ASP A 89 16.97 2.08 -20.90
C ASP A 89 16.52 1.29 -19.65
N PRO A 90 17.03 0.06 -19.47
CA PRO A 90 16.70 -0.74 -18.30
C PRO A 90 17.26 -0.13 -17.00
N GLY A 91 18.35 0.65 -17.06
CA GLY A 91 18.92 1.32 -15.90
C GLY A 91 18.00 2.38 -15.34
N ARG A 92 17.37 3.17 -16.23
CA ARG A 92 16.33 4.15 -15.84
C ARG A 92 15.12 3.47 -15.20
N LEU A 93 14.69 2.31 -15.70
CA LEU A 93 13.60 1.55 -15.06
C LEU A 93 13.97 1.14 -13.63
N GLU A 94 15.18 0.62 -13.41
CA GLU A 94 15.60 0.21 -12.06
C GLU A 94 15.68 1.41 -11.10
N GLN A 95 16.14 2.57 -11.56
CA GLN A 95 16.13 3.80 -10.76
C GLN A 95 14.70 4.25 -10.42
N ALA A 96 13.79 4.22 -11.40
CA ALA A 96 12.40 4.60 -11.17
C ALA A 96 11.68 3.62 -10.21
N VAL A 97 11.95 2.31 -10.33
CA VAL A 97 11.44 1.30 -9.40
C VAL A 97 12.01 1.51 -7.99
N ALA A 98 13.29 1.85 -7.85
CA ALA A 98 13.88 2.17 -6.54
C ALA A 98 13.23 3.41 -5.91
N GLY A 99 12.95 4.45 -6.71
CA GLY A 99 12.21 5.63 -6.26
C GLY A 99 10.81 5.28 -5.78
N TRP A 100 10.07 4.47 -6.55
CA TRP A 100 8.76 3.95 -6.15
C TRP A 100 8.83 3.12 -4.87
N CYS A 101 9.81 2.23 -4.72
CA CYS A 101 10.01 1.48 -3.48
C CYS A 101 10.21 2.39 -2.26
N ALA A 102 10.94 3.51 -2.41
CA ALA A 102 11.12 4.48 -1.34
C ALA A 102 9.82 5.23 -0.99
N PHE A 103 8.96 5.47 -1.98
CA PHE A 103 7.62 6.00 -1.75
C PHE A 103 6.75 5.00 -0.96
N GLU A 104 6.69 3.74 -1.39
CA GLU A 104 5.88 2.70 -0.72
C GLU A 104 6.37 2.41 0.70
N GLU A 105 7.69 2.43 0.91
CA GLU A 105 8.30 2.32 2.23
C GLU A 105 7.79 3.43 3.15
N ALA A 106 7.87 4.68 2.70
CA ALA A 106 7.42 5.84 3.48
C ALA A 106 5.90 5.82 3.72
N ALA A 107 5.10 5.46 2.70
CA ALA A 107 3.66 5.30 2.84
C ALA A 107 3.31 4.24 3.90
N SER A 108 4.02 3.10 3.87
CA SER A 108 3.85 2.03 4.85
C SER A 108 4.27 2.45 6.26
N GLU A 109 5.34 3.24 6.39
CA GLU A 109 5.73 3.86 7.66
C GLU A 109 4.63 4.77 8.21
N TYR A 110 4.06 5.67 7.40
CA TYR A 110 2.92 6.50 7.83
C TYR A 110 1.71 5.66 8.24
N GLY A 111 1.44 4.54 7.56
CA GLY A 111 0.42 3.59 7.98
C GLY A 111 0.68 3.00 9.37
N VAL A 112 1.93 2.63 9.67
CA VAL A 112 2.35 2.17 11.01
C VAL A 112 2.22 3.26 12.07
N TRP A 113 2.52 4.51 11.71
CA TRP A 113 2.37 5.65 12.61
C TRP A 113 0.90 5.90 12.96
N LEU A 114 0.02 5.80 11.97
CA LEU A 114 -1.43 5.88 12.15
C LEU A 114 -1.96 4.73 13.03
N LEU A 115 -1.51 3.49 12.81
CA LEU A 115 -1.90 2.35 13.65
C LEU A 115 -1.51 2.58 15.11
N ALA A 116 -0.29 3.05 15.37
CA ALA A 116 0.16 3.35 16.74
C ALA A 116 -0.64 4.48 17.38
N ASP A 117 -0.88 5.57 16.64
CA ASP A 117 -1.63 6.74 17.09
C ASP A 117 -3.10 6.43 17.40
N LEU A 118 -3.70 5.51 16.65
CA LEU A 118 -5.06 5.01 16.90
C LEU A 118 -5.13 3.96 18.01
N GLY A 119 -4.01 3.58 18.62
CA GLY A 119 -3.95 2.59 19.70
C GLY A 119 -3.97 1.13 19.24
N HIS A 120 -3.72 0.86 17.95
CA HIS A 120 -3.71 -0.47 17.33
C HIS A 120 -2.28 -0.99 17.06
N ALA A 121 -1.35 -0.73 17.98
CA ALA A 121 0.07 -1.08 17.81
C ALA A 121 0.30 -2.60 17.67
N GLU A 122 -0.61 -3.42 18.20
CA GLU A 122 -0.60 -4.88 18.06
C GLU A 122 -0.80 -5.36 16.62
N ALA A 123 -1.36 -4.53 15.73
CA ALA A 123 -1.54 -4.85 14.31
C ALA A 123 -0.26 -4.61 13.48
N ILE A 124 0.69 -3.83 14.00
CA ILE A 124 1.91 -3.40 13.29
C ILE A 124 2.74 -4.58 12.74
N PRO A 125 2.97 -5.68 13.48
CA PRO A 125 3.76 -6.81 12.95
C PRO A 125 3.09 -7.45 11.73
N ALA A 126 1.77 -7.66 11.78
CA ALA A 126 1.02 -8.28 10.68
C ALA A 126 0.95 -7.34 9.47
N TYR A 127 0.68 -6.05 9.70
CA TYR A 127 0.69 -5.02 8.67
C TYR A 127 2.05 -4.91 7.98
N THR A 128 3.13 -4.88 8.77
CA THR A 128 4.50 -4.77 8.23
C THR A 128 4.83 -5.97 7.37
N ASN A 129 4.53 -7.18 7.85
CA ASN A 129 4.78 -8.39 7.08
C ASN A 129 4.01 -8.41 5.76
N PHE A 130 2.75 -7.98 5.78
CA PHE A 130 1.91 -7.88 4.59
C PHE A 130 2.49 -6.91 3.55
N PHE A 131 2.82 -5.68 3.93
CA PHE A 131 3.31 -4.68 2.97
C PHE A 131 4.73 -4.90 2.49
N ARG A 132 5.57 -5.61 3.28
CA ARG A 132 6.88 -6.07 2.80
C ARG A 132 6.73 -7.11 1.69
N ALA A 133 5.77 -8.01 1.82
CA ALA A 133 5.44 -8.98 0.77
C ALA A 133 4.81 -8.29 -0.45
N ASP A 134 3.86 -7.39 -0.23
CA ASP A 134 3.18 -6.61 -1.29
C ASP A 134 4.17 -5.81 -2.12
N GLN A 135 5.10 -5.10 -1.48
CA GLN A 135 6.16 -4.37 -2.16
C GLN A 135 7.04 -5.29 -3.03
N GLU A 136 7.42 -6.48 -2.54
CA GLU A 136 8.21 -7.44 -3.34
C GLU A 136 7.41 -7.96 -4.54
N ALA A 137 6.12 -8.24 -4.38
CA ALA A 137 5.23 -8.63 -5.47
C ALA A 137 5.08 -7.51 -6.52
N MET A 138 4.93 -6.28 -6.08
CA MET A 138 4.78 -5.11 -6.95
C MET A 138 6.07 -4.73 -7.68
N VAL A 139 7.24 -4.95 -7.07
CA VAL A 139 8.53 -4.88 -7.77
C VAL A 139 8.59 -5.87 -8.94
N GLN A 140 8.12 -7.11 -8.74
CA GLN A 140 8.05 -8.09 -9.83
C GLN A 140 7.11 -7.64 -10.94
N LEU A 141 5.92 -7.13 -10.59
CA LEU A 141 5.00 -6.54 -11.56
C LEU A 141 5.66 -5.40 -12.35
N HIS A 142 6.38 -4.50 -11.67
CA HIS A 142 7.02 -3.37 -12.32
C HIS A 142 8.14 -3.78 -13.26
N ARG A 143 8.95 -4.77 -12.88
CA ARG A 143 10.06 -5.26 -13.70
C ARG A 143 9.60 -6.15 -14.84
N HIS A 144 8.68 -7.07 -14.59
CA HIS A 144 8.34 -8.16 -15.50
C HIS A 144 7.00 -7.97 -16.21
N GLY A 145 6.14 -7.10 -15.69
CA GLY A 145 4.81 -6.82 -16.26
C GLY A 145 3.70 -7.73 -15.76
N SER A 146 3.99 -8.64 -14.84
CA SER A 146 3.01 -9.54 -14.19
C SER A 146 3.30 -9.64 -12.70
N ALA A 147 2.26 -9.59 -11.86
CA ALA A 147 2.42 -9.86 -10.43
C ALA A 147 2.52 -11.38 -10.19
N PRO A 148 3.15 -11.84 -9.09
CA PRO A 148 3.02 -13.23 -8.69
C PRO A 148 1.59 -13.53 -8.22
N ASP A 149 1.17 -14.80 -8.28
CA ASP A 149 -0.09 -15.23 -7.66
C ASP A 149 -0.05 -14.92 -6.16
N TRP A 150 -0.88 -13.96 -5.72
CA TRP A 150 -0.79 -13.44 -4.36
C TRP A 150 -1.02 -14.52 -3.27
N PRO A 151 -2.04 -15.39 -3.35
CA PRO A 151 -2.25 -16.44 -2.36
C PRO A 151 -1.04 -17.38 -2.20
N GLU A 152 -0.47 -17.87 -3.31
CA GLU A 152 0.69 -18.77 -3.27
C GLU A 152 1.95 -18.02 -2.78
N PHE A 153 2.20 -16.83 -3.34
CA PHE A 153 3.35 -16.01 -2.99
C PHE A 153 3.37 -15.64 -1.51
N PHE A 154 2.25 -15.14 -0.98
CA PHE A 154 2.18 -14.70 0.41
C PHE A 154 2.21 -15.89 1.39
N ALA A 155 1.64 -17.04 1.02
CA ALA A 155 1.78 -18.27 1.80
C ALA A 155 3.25 -18.71 1.92
N ARG A 156 3.99 -18.73 0.81
CA ARG A 156 5.43 -19.05 0.80
C ARG A 156 6.23 -18.02 1.60
N TRP A 157 5.96 -16.73 1.41
CA TRP A 157 6.59 -15.66 2.17
C TRP A 157 6.45 -15.90 3.69
N ASN A 158 5.23 -16.19 4.15
CA ASN A 158 4.98 -16.45 5.57
C ASN A 158 5.72 -17.67 6.10
N GLN A 159 5.88 -18.73 5.29
CA GLN A 159 6.69 -19.90 5.66
C GLN A 159 8.17 -19.54 5.80
N GLU A 160 8.72 -18.75 4.87
CA GLU A 160 10.12 -18.30 4.92
C GLU A 160 10.39 -17.41 6.14
N VAL A 161 9.45 -16.52 6.48
CA VAL A 161 9.54 -15.67 7.68
C VAL A 161 9.47 -16.51 8.95
N ALA A 162 8.52 -17.45 9.04
CA ALA A 162 8.40 -18.34 10.19
C ALA A 162 9.63 -19.24 10.39
N ALA A 163 10.27 -19.66 9.30
CA ALA A 163 11.49 -20.44 9.32
C ALA A 163 12.76 -19.61 9.61
N GLY A 164 12.66 -18.27 9.68
CA GLY A 164 13.80 -17.36 9.83
C GLY A 164 14.69 -17.28 8.59
N ALA A 165 14.26 -17.85 7.45
CA ALA A 165 14.96 -17.76 6.17
C ALA A 165 14.85 -16.36 5.56
N ARG A 166 13.80 -15.62 5.94
CA ARG A 166 13.56 -14.24 5.52
C ARG A 166 13.41 -13.32 6.73
N GLY A 167 14.25 -12.28 6.78
CA GLY A 167 14.12 -11.21 7.77
C GLY A 167 13.10 -10.17 7.33
N VAL A 168 12.09 -9.90 8.16
CA VAL A 168 11.15 -8.79 7.98
C VAL A 168 11.56 -7.66 8.90
N ARG A 169 12.09 -6.58 8.32
CA ARG A 169 12.45 -5.40 9.11
C ARG A 169 11.17 -4.67 9.56
N PRO A 170 10.93 -4.52 10.86
CA PRO A 170 9.75 -3.82 11.35
C PRO A 170 9.82 -2.34 10.98
N TYR A 171 8.69 -1.78 10.53
CA TYR A 171 8.50 -0.34 10.52
C TYR A 171 8.46 0.16 11.96
N GLN A 172 9.01 1.34 12.21
CA GLN A 172 9.06 1.92 13.54
C GLN A 172 7.96 2.98 13.67
N PRO A 173 7.13 2.92 14.73
CA PRO A 173 6.12 3.95 14.97
C PRO A 173 6.78 5.29 15.30
N ASN A 174 6.19 6.36 14.79
CA ASN A 174 6.57 7.76 15.04
C ASN A 174 5.27 8.60 15.04
N PRO A 175 5.28 9.86 15.52
CA PRO A 175 4.11 10.73 15.36
C PRO A 175 3.79 10.99 13.89
N VAL A 176 2.50 10.95 13.55
CA VAL A 176 2.01 11.35 12.24
C VAL A 176 2.20 12.87 12.08
N PRO A 177 2.87 13.35 11.02
CA PRO A 177 3.03 14.78 10.80
C PRO A 177 1.67 15.43 10.51
N SER A 178 1.55 16.73 10.77
CA SER A 178 0.39 17.48 10.30
C SER A 178 0.39 17.53 8.77
N PHE A 179 -0.77 17.32 8.16
CA PHE A 179 -0.95 17.34 6.71
C PHE A 179 -2.36 17.82 6.36
N GLN A 180 -2.50 18.34 5.14
CA GLN A 180 -3.79 18.66 4.53
C GLN A 180 -3.93 17.79 3.29
N PRO A 181 -4.97 16.94 3.18
CA PRO A 181 -5.18 16.12 2.00
C PRO A 181 -5.23 16.95 0.71
N VAL A 182 -4.53 16.48 -0.31
CA VAL A 182 -4.50 17.08 -1.65
C VAL A 182 -5.02 16.08 -2.66
N ALA A 183 -5.76 16.56 -3.66
CA ALA A 183 -6.19 15.71 -4.76
C ALA A 183 -4.99 15.34 -5.64
N PHE A 184 -4.95 14.08 -6.08
CA PHE A 184 -4.01 13.59 -7.07
C PHE A 184 -4.70 12.62 -8.03
N ARG A 185 -4.00 12.23 -9.10
CA ARG A 185 -4.52 11.24 -10.04
C ARG A 185 -4.67 9.90 -9.31
N GLU A 186 -5.85 9.30 -9.45
CA GLU A 186 -6.21 8.02 -8.86
C GLU A 186 -5.07 6.99 -8.87
N GLN A 187 -4.84 6.41 -7.69
CA GLN A 187 -3.97 5.26 -7.45
C GLN A 187 -4.83 4.05 -7.15
N GLU A 188 -4.45 2.91 -7.72
CA GLU A 188 -5.14 1.64 -7.56
C GLU A 188 -4.29 0.69 -6.70
N VAL A 189 -4.94 -0.05 -5.81
CA VAL A 189 -4.34 -1.15 -5.07
C VAL A 189 -4.81 -2.46 -5.72
N ILE A 190 -3.90 -3.13 -6.41
CA ILE A 190 -4.19 -4.30 -7.23
C ILE A 190 -3.59 -5.54 -6.57
N GLN A 191 -4.39 -6.59 -6.45
CA GLN A 191 -3.93 -7.95 -6.23
C GLN A 191 -4.47 -8.82 -7.37
N GLU A 192 -3.63 -9.09 -8.38
CA GLU A 192 -4.01 -10.00 -9.46
C GLU A 192 -4.29 -11.39 -8.88
N LYS A 193 -5.42 -11.97 -9.27
CA LYS A 193 -5.68 -13.40 -9.21
C LYS A 193 -5.80 -13.88 -10.64
N ASP A 194 -5.04 -14.90 -11.00
CA ASP A 194 -5.12 -15.55 -12.31
C ASP A 194 -6.58 -15.91 -12.63
N ASP A 195 -7.17 -15.23 -13.62
CA ASP A 195 -8.39 -15.68 -14.27
C ASP A 195 -8.01 -16.90 -15.13
N LYS A 196 -8.00 -18.08 -14.51
CA LYS A 196 -7.95 -19.34 -15.26
C LYS A 196 -9.30 -19.52 -15.98
N SER A 197 -9.36 -19.03 -17.22
CA SER A 197 -10.25 -19.58 -18.25
C SER A 197 -9.60 -20.78 -18.94
#